data_AF-A0A6I2SKV4-F1
#
_entry.id   AF-A0A6I2SKV4-F1
#
_cell.length_a   1.000
_cell.length_b   1.000
_cell.length_c   1.000
_cell.angle_alpha   90.00
_cell.angle_beta   90.00
_cell.angle_gamma   90.00
#
_symmetry.space_group_name_H-M   'P 1'
#
loop_
_entity.id
_entity.type
_entity.pdbx_description
1 polymer ?
#
loop_
_entity_poly.entity_id
_entity_poly.type
_entity_poly.pdbx_seq_one_letter_code
_entity_poly.pdbx_strand_id
1 'polypeptide(L)' 'MLIIMKKNAPEETLDSIKEYLINRDFDIHQSTGANRTIIGVIGDTQTLDEGEIESMPGVSQVVRIRKDE' A
#
# COMPACT_ATOMS: atom_id res chain seq x y z
N MET A 1 1.11 -0.41 -7.88
CA MET A 1 0.21 0.46 -7.07
C MET A 1 1.05 1.11 -5.97
N LEU A 2 0.69 2.31 -5.51
CA LEU A 2 1.30 2.98 -4.36
C LEU A 2 0.25 3.13 -3.26
N ILE A 3 0.60 2.72 -2.05
CA ILE A 3 -0.22 2.90 -0.84
C ILE A 3 0.50 3.90 0.05
N ILE A 4 -0.14 5.03 0.33
CA ILE A 4 0.42 6.11 1.13
C ILE A 4 -0.15 5.99 2.53
N MET A 5 0.71 5.85 3.54
CA MET A 5 0.27 5.78 4.94
C MET A 5 -0.08 7.16 5.50
N LYS A 6 -0.99 7.18 6.49
CA LYS A 6 -1.27 8.34 7.34
C LYS A 6 -0.01 8.71 8.13
N LYS A 7 0.15 10.00 8.42
CA LYS A 7 1.22 10.49 9.28
C LYS A 7 1.07 9.85 10.67
N ASN A 8 2.15 9.28 11.19
CA ASN A 8 2.18 8.57 12.48
C ASN A 8 1.21 7.36 12.56
N ALA A 9 0.90 6.71 11.43
CA ALA A 9 0.21 5.42 11.48
C ALA A 9 1.05 4.43 12.32
N PRO A 10 0.44 3.68 13.24
CA PRO A 10 1.18 2.74 14.09
C PRO A 10 1.76 1.61 13.24
N GLU A 11 2.93 1.09 13.66
CA GLU A 11 3.65 0.07 12.90
C GLU A 11 2.82 -1.20 12.67
N GLU A 12 1.99 -1.60 13.65
CA GLU A 12 1.06 -2.73 13.52
C GLU A 12 0.16 -2.65 12.29
N THR A 13 -0.24 -1.43 11.92
CA THR A 13 -1.11 -1.19 10.79
C THR A 13 -0.33 -1.29 9.48
N LEU A 14 0.92 -0.82 9.48
CA LEU A 14 1.81 -1.00 8.34
C LEU A 14 2.07 -2.49 8.08
N ASP A 15 2.39 -3.26 9.12
CA ASP A 15 2.65 -4.70 8.99
C ASP A 15 1.42 -5.48 8.58
N SER A 16 0.23 -5.14 9.09
CA SER A 16 -1.04 -5.74 8.63
C SER A 16 -1.26 -5.56 7.13
N ILE A 17 -0.94 -4.39 6.58
CA ILE A 17 -1.05 -4.12 5.14
C ILE A 17 0.00 -4.92 4.36
N LYS A 18 1.23 -5.02 4.85
CA LYS A 18 2.28 -5.84 4.22
C LYS A 18 1.87 -7.31 4.16
N GLU A 19 1.42 -7.87 5.27
CA GLU A 19 0.97 -9.26 5.35
C GLU A 19 -0.22 -9.51 4.41
N TYR A 20 -1.20 -8.58 4.38
CA TYR A 20 -2.33 -8.65 3.47
C TYR A 20 -1.88 -8.77 2.00
N LEU A 21 -0.83 -8.04 1.60
CA LEU A 21 -0.29 -8.05 0.24
C LEU A 21 0.55 -9.30 -0.05
N ILE A 22 1.46 -9.65 0.85
CA ILE A 22 2.35 -10.81 0.70
C ILE A 22 1.53 -12.11 0.64
N ASN A 23 0.50 -12.26 1.46
CA ASN A 23 -0.38 -13.43 1.44
C ASN A 23 -1.18 -13.59 0.13
N ARG A 24 -1.21 -12.55 -0.71
CA ARG A 24 -1.82 -12.56 -2.04
C ARG A 24 -0.78 -12.59 -3.17
N ASP A 25 0.46 -12.98 -2.87
CA ASP A 25 1.54 -13.14 -3.85
C ASP A 25 2.02 -11.80 -4.47
N PHE A 26 1.90 -10.69 -3.73
CA PHE A 26 2.45 -9.41 -4.15
C PHE A 26 3.81 -9.13 -3.52
N ASP A 27 4.72 -8.62 -4.34
CA ASP A 27 5.96 -8.01 -3.87
C ASP A 27 5.70 -6.59 -3.38
N ILE A 28 6.38 -6.23 -2.29
CA ILE A 28 6.24 -4.92 -1.66
C ILE A 28 7.58 -4.21 -1.52
N HIS A 29 7.56 -2.89 -1.70
CA HIS A 29 8.70 -2.03 -1.43
C HIS A 29 8.30 -0.89 -0.51
N GLN A 30 8.85 -0.88 0.70
CA GLN A 30 8.62 0.19 1.67
C GLN A 30 9.61 1.33 1.46
N SER A 31 9.09 2.55 1.29
CA SER A 31 9.87 3.79 1.30
C SER A 31 9.46 4.63 2.50
N THR A 32 10.34 4.73 3.49
CA THR A 32 10.13 5.55 4.69
C THR A 32 10.76 6.93 4.50
N GLY A 33 9.94 7.98 4.48
CA GLY A 33 10.39 9.37 4.47
C GLY A 33 10.17 10.07 5.81
N ALA A 34 10.72 11.28 5.95
CA ALA A 34 10.61 12.07 7.19
C ALA A 34 9.15 12.39 7.59
N ASN A 35 8.22 12.41 6.63
CA ASN A 35 6.83 12.79 6.86
C ASN A 35 5.83 11.64 6.73
N ARG A 36 6.12 10.66 5.88
CA ARG A 36 5.19 9.57 5.50
C ARG A 36 5.96 8.32 5.07
N THR A 37 5.31 7.17 5.25
CA THR A 37 5.73 5.90 4.69
C THR A 37 4.86 5.58 3.48
N ILE A 38 5.49 5.07 2.41
CA ILE A 38 4.82 4.63 1.19
C ILE A 38 5.14 3.15 0.98
N ILE A 39 4.14 2.36 0.60
CA ILE A 39 4.31 0.98 0.16
C ILE A 39 4.06 0.94 -1.35
N GLY A 40 5.11 0.64 -2.11
CA GLY A 40 4.99 0.23 -3.50
C GLY A 40 4.56 -1.23 -3.58
N VAL A 41 3.58 -1.53 -4.42
CA VAL A 41 3.06 -2.88 -4.66
C VAL A 41 3.34 -3.27 -6.10
N ILE A 42 4.03 -4.40 -6.27
CA ILE A 42 4.45 -4.97 -7.56
C ILE A 42 3.74 -6.31 -7.77
N GLY A 43 3.25 -6.54 -8.98
CA GLY A 43 2.44 -7.70 -9.36
C GLY A 43 1.23 -7.29 -10.21
N ASP A 44 0.27 -8.21 -10.41
CA ASP A 44 -0.97 -7.90 -11.12
C ASP A 44 -1.96 -7.13 -10.22
N THR A 45 -1.61 -5.88 -9.95
CA THR A 45 -2.37 -5.02 -9.04
C THR A 45 -3.81 -4.77 -9.50
N GLN A 46 -4.19 -5.11 -10.74
CA GLN A 46 -5.58 -5.05 -11.25
C GLN A 46 -6.55 -5.94 -10.48
N THR A 47 -6.03 -6.99 -9.85
CA THR A 47 -6.82 -7.89 -9.00
C THR A 47 -7.09 -7.31 -7.60
N LEU A 48 -6.39 -6.25 -7.20
CA LEU A 48 -6.61 -5.56 -5.94
C LEU A 48 -7.68 -4.48 -6.10
N ASP A 49 -8.63 -4.43 -5.17
CA ASP A 49 -9.60 -3.34 -5.07
C ASP A 49 -8.96 -2.14 -4.35
N GLU A 50 -8.99 -0.96 -5.00
CA GLU A 50 -8.40 0.26 -4.43
C GLU A 50 -9.18 0.75 -3.21
N GLY A 51 -10.51 0.61 -3.21
CA GLY A 51 -11.37 1.06 -2.12
C GLY A 51 -11.23 0.21 -0.85
N GLU A 52 -11.06 -1.11 -1.00
CA GLU A 52 -10.79 -2.02 0.10
C GLU A 52 -9.48 -1.64 0.81
N ILE A 53 -8.41 -1.40 0.05
CA ILE A 53 -7.11 -1.01 0.61
C ILE A 53 -7.18 0.40 1.21
N GLU A 54 -7.83 1.36 0.54
CA GLU A 54 -7.95 2.73 1.05
C GLU A 54 -8.77 2.80 2.35
N SER A 55 -9.71 1.87 2.54
CA SER A 55 -10.51 1.73 3.76
C SER A 55 -9.75 1.07 4.92
N MET A 56 -8.57 0.50 4.68
CA MET A 56 -7.78 -0.09 5.75
C MET A 56 -7.33 0.96 6.77
N PRO A 57 -7.22 0.58 8.06
CA PRO A 57 -6.66 1.47 9.06
C PRO A 57 -5.28 1.97 8.60
N GLY A 58 -4.94 3.20 8.98
CA GLY A 58 -3.63 3.79 8.68
C GLY A 58 -3.37 4.14 7.20
N VAL A 59 -4.19 3.73 6.23
CA VAL A 59 -4.04 4.15 4.83
C VAL A 59 -4.57 5.56 4.63
N SER A 60 -3.77 6.42 4.00
CA SER A 60 -4.14 7.80 3.66
C SER A 60 -4.70 7.92 2.26
N GLN A 61 -4.14 7.16 1.30
CA GLN A 61 -4.50 7.24 -0.12
C GLN A 61 -3.92 6.04 -0.85
N VAL A 62 -4.64 5.53 -1.85
CA VAL A 62 -4.13 4.55 -2.81
C VAL A 62 -4.02 5.17 -4.20
N VAL A 63 -2.92 4.91 -4.89
CA VAL A 63 -2.68 5.38 -6.26
C VAL A 63 -2.28 4.20 -7.14
N ARG A 64 -3.15 3.82 -8.06
CA ARG A 64 -2.81 2.85 -9.10
C ARG A 64 -1.97 3.50 -10.20
N ILE A 65 -0.82 2.90 -10.46
CA ILE A 65 0.03 3.27 -11.60
C ILE A 65 -0.53 2.54 -12.83
N ARG A 66 -1.04 3.30 -13.80
CA ARG A 66 -1.48 2.76 -15.09
C ARG A 66 -0.29 2.74 -16.05
N LYS A 67 -0.31 1.86 -17.04
CA LYS A 67 0.65 1.94 -18.15
C LYS A 67 0.38 3.22 -18.93
N ASP A 68 1.43 3.89 -19.39
CA ASP A 68 1.33 4.86 -20.48
C ASP A 68 0.79 4.13 -21.73
N GLU A 69 -0.09 4.79 -22.48
CA GLU A 69 -0.66 4.29 -23.74
C GLU A 69 0.37 4.26 -24.88
#